data_AF-G4T802-F1
#
_entry.id   AF-G4T802-F1
#
_cell.length_a   1.000
_cell.length_b   1.000
_cell.length_c   1.000
_cell.angle_alpha   90.00
_cell.angle_beta   90.00
_cell.angle_gamma   90.00
#
_symmetry.space_group_name_H-M   'P 1'
#
loop_
_entity.id
_entity.type
_entity.pdbx_description
1 polymer ?
#
loop_
_entity_poly.entity_id
_entity_poly.type
_entity_poly.pdbx_seq_one_letter_code
_entity_poly.pdbx_strand_id
1 'polypeptide(L)'
;MILVTQLGKVGALVQATIPPTIPVPEKPESPAGALPEPPVAISLTHLMGTAQDIESQTVTDIYVSQIATLVWCYMSGVRNPVVVGLALKRRPAPEIDGSGDADYRTKFIETMCLVVDGLVQLEGSQTTAM
;
A
#
# COMPACT_ATOMS: atom_id res chain seq x y z
N MET A 1 1.75 1.82 -11.83
CA MET A 1 1.75 0.48 -11.20
C MET A 1 2.82 0.47 -10.12
N ILE A 2 2.54 -0.09 -8.94
CA ILE A 2 3.52 -0.28 -7.85
C ILE A 2 3.70 -1.77 -7.59
N LEU A 3 4.94 -2.17 -7.30
CA LEU A 3 5.32 -3.51 -6.92
C LEU A 3 6.05 -3.48 -5.58
N VAL A 4 5.49 -4.17 -4.59
CA VAL A 4 6.09 -4.43 -3.28
C VAL A 4 6.34 -5.92 -3.18
N THR A 5 7.60 -6.32 -3.36
CA THR A 5 7.98 -7.73 -3.54
C THR A 5 9.01 -8.15 -2.50
N GLN A 6 8.81 -9.33 -1.93
CA GLN A 6 9.85 -10.06 -1.21
C GLN A 6 10.30 -11.27 -2.04
N LEU A 7 11.62 -11.50 -2.09
CA LEU A 7 12.23 -12.69 -2.73
C LEU A 7 11.93 -12.84 -4.24
N GLY A 8 11.72 -11.74 -4.95
CA GLY A 8 11.50 -11.74 -6.41
C GLY A 8 10.17 -12.34 -6.86
N LYS A 9 9.18 -12.43 -5.97
CA LYS A 9 7.83 -12.92 -6.29
C LYS A 9 6.89 -11.74 -6.51
N VAL A 10 5.95 -11.85 -7.44
CA VAL A 10 4.91 -10.82 -7.66
C VAL A 10 3.78 -10.93 -6.63
N GLY A 11 3.48 -12.14 -6.16
CA GLY A 11 2.43 -12.37 -5.15
C GLY A 11 1.04 -12.09 -5.68
N ALA A 12 0.26 -11.30 -4.96
CA ALA A 12 -1.09 -10.88 -5.34
C ALA A 12 -1.05 -9.57 -6.12
N LEU A 13 -1.74 -9.49 -7.25
CA LEU A 13 -2.00 -8.26 -7.99
C LEU A 13 -3.42 -7.80 -7.69
N VAL A 14 -3.53 -6.60 -7.12
CA VAL A 14 -4.80 -6.00 -6.73
C VAL A 14 -4.89 -4.60 -7.32
N GLN A 15 -6.00 -4.31 -7.97
CA GLN A 15 -6.32 -2.99 -8.46
C GLN A 15 -7.16 -2.24 -7.42
N ALA A 16 -6.71 -1.05 -7.05
CA ALA A 16 -7.44 -0.13 -6.21
C ALA A 16 -8.04 1.01 -7.05
N THR A 17 -9.30 1.34 -6.80
CA THR A 17 -9.99 2.46 -7.45
C THR A 17 -10.75 3.29 -6.42
N ILE A 18 -10.95 4.57 -6.73
CA ILE A 18 -11.79 5.49 -5.96
C ILE A 18 -12.90 6.04 -6.85
N PRO A 19 -14.16 6.08 -6.38
CA PRO A 19 -15.26 6.69 -7.12
C PRO A 19 -14.99 8.18 -7.41
N PRO A 20 -15.53 8.73 -8.52
CA PRO A 20 -15.36 10.13 -8.88
C PRO A 20 -15.99 11.10 -7.86
N THR A 21 -16.89 10.61 -7.01
CA THR A 21 -17.60 11.40 -5.99
C THR A 21 -16.78 11.64 -4.71
N ILE A 22 -15.70 10.87 -4.48
CA ILE A 22 -14.88 10.97 -3.26
C ILE A 22 -13.67 11.86 -3.53
N PRO A 23 -13.30 12.82 -2.67
CA PRO A 23 -12.08 13.61 -2.84
C PRO A 23 -10.83 12.73 -2.89
N VAL A 24 -9.83 13.15 -3.66
CA VAL A 24 -8.53 12.47 -3.68
C VAL A 24 -7.83 12.77 -2.35
N PRO A 25 -7.21 11.78 -1.69
CA PRO A 25 -6.43 12.00 -0.47
C PRO A 25 -5.36 13.09 -0.66
N GLU A 26 -5.25 13.99 0.32
CA GLU A 26 -4.22 15.03 0.32
C GLU A 26 -2.89 14.46 0.82
N LYS A 27 -1.79 15.04 0.34
CA LYS A 27 -0.44 14.68 0.81
C LYS A 27 -0.32 15.08 2.29
N PRO A 28 0.10 14.17 3.19
CA PRO A 28 0.28 14.52 4.59
C PRO A 28 1.35 15.60 4.74
N GLU A 29 1.06 16.63 5.55
CA GLU A 29 1.91 17.82 5.74
C GLU A 29 3.24 17.53 6.46
N SER A 30 3.36 16.35 7.10
CA SER A 30 4.59 15.91 7.76
C SER A 30 4.91 14.45 7.40
N PRO A 31 6.15 14.14 6.99
CA PRO A 31 6.60 12.75 6.81
C PRO A 31 6.70 11.99 8.15
N ALA A 32 6.67 12.70 9.28
CA ALA A 32 6.80 12.10 10.60
C ALA A 32 5.44 11.69 11.17
N GLY A 33 4.98 10.49 10.78
CA GLY A 33 4.19 9.63 11.68
C GLY A 33 2.70 9.43 11.40
N ALA A 34 2.09 10.16 10.46
CA ALA A 34 0.69 9.94 10.08
C ALA A 34 0.61 9.45 8.63
N LEU A 35 0.31 8.16 8.45
CA LEU A 35 -0.10 7.63 7.16
C LEU A 35 -1.46 8.23 6.79
N PRO A 36 -1.71 8.59 5.51
CA PRO A 36 -3.00 9.14 5.10
C PRO A 36 -4.08 8.08 5.29
N GLU A 37 -5.27 8.50 5.70
CA GLU A 37 -6.39 7.58 5.88
C GLU A 37 -6.90 7.10 4.51
N PRO A 38 -7.07 5.77 4.32
CA PRO A 38 -7.64 5.26 3.08
C PRO A 38 -9.08 5.74 2.86
N PRO A 39 -9.47 6.08 1.63
CA PRO A 39 -10.84 6.46 1.30
C PRO A 39 -11.86 5.38 1.67
N VAL A 40 -12.94 5.77 2.35
CA VAL A 40 -14.00 4.84 2.80
C VAL A 40 -14.66 4.04 1.67
N ALA A 41 -14.65 4.57 0.45
CA ALA A 41 -15.25 3.93 -0.73
C ALA A 41 -14.21 3.36 -1.70
N ILE A 42 -12.99 3.09 -1.23
CA ILE A 42 -11.98 2.41 -2.03
C ILE A 42 -12.49 1.03 -2.47
N SER A 43 -12.36 0.71 -3.75
CA SER A 43 -12.71 -0.61 -4.28
C SER A 43 -11.45 -1.36 -4.64
N LEU A 44 -11.30 -2.57 -4.09
CA LEU A 44 -10.19 -3.48 -4.35
C LEU A 44 -10.66 -4.63 -5.25
N THR A 45 -9.98 -4.82 -6.37
CA THR A 45 -10.25 -5.89 -7.33
C THR A 45 -9.00 -6.77 -7.46
N HIS A 46 -9.05 -8.01 -6.96
CA HIS A 46 -7.95 -8.96 -7.13
C HIS A 46 -7.88 -9.44 -8.58
N LEU A 47 -6.78 -9.13 -9.25
CA LEU A 47 -6.54 -9.50 -10.65
C LEU A 47 -5.84 -10.85 -10.77
N MET A 48 -4.91 -11.16 -9.86
CA MET A 48 -4.11 -12.39 -9.89
C MET A 48 -3.56 -12.70 -8.49
N GLY A 49 -3.40 -13.98 -8.15
CA GLY A 49 -2.86 -14.41 -6.86
C GLY A 49 -3.84 -14.15 -5.72
N THR A 50 -4.57 -15.18 -5.30
CA THR A 50 -5.45 -15.09 -4.14
C THR A 50 -4.69 -15.50 -2.89
N ALA A 51 -4.88 -14.76 -1.79
CA ALA A 51 -4.51 -15.26 -0.49
C ALA A 51 -5.28 -16.58 -0.24
N GLN A 52 -4.58 -17.63 0.20
CA GLN A 52 -5.23 -18.93 0.46
C GLN A 52 -6.10 -18.92 1.74
N ASP A 53 -6.11 -17.81 2.48
CA ASP A 53 -6.70 -17.68 3.80
C ASP A 53 -7.32 -16.28 3.97
N ILE A 54 -8.46 -16.20 4.67
CA ILE A 54 -9.23 -14.97 4.88
C ILE A 54 -8.40 -13.92 5.62
N GLU A 55 -7.64 -14.33 6.64
CA GLU A 55 -6.81 -13.40 7.41
C GLU A 55 -5.71 -12.80 6.53
N SER A 56 -5.12 -13.62 5.66
CA SER A 56 -4.08 -13.18 4.72
C SER A 56 -4.65 -12.26 3.64
N GLN A 57 -5.92 -12.41 3.27
CA GLN A 57 -6.61 -11.50 2.36
C GLN A 57 -6.85 -10.14 3.01
N THR A 58 -7.38 -10.11 4.23
CA THR A 58 -7.58 -8.87 4.99
C THR A 58 -6.29 -8.07 5.14
N VAL A 59 -5.18 -8.75 5.48
CA VAL A 59 -3.87 -8.09 5.55
C VAL A 59 -3.45 -7.54 4.19
N THR A 60 -3.61 -8.31 3.12
CA THR A 60 -3.31 -7.85 1.75
C THR A 60 -4.10 -6.59 1.41
N ASP A 61 -5.38 -6.56 1.72
CA ASP A 61 -6.28 -5.44 1.43
C ASP A 61 -5.92 -4.18 2.22
N ILE A 62 -5.51 -4.33 3.49
CA ILE A 62 -4.99 -3.21 4.31
C ILE A 62 -3.71 -2.63 3.70
N TYR A 63 -2.75 -3.48 3.29
CA TYR A 63 -1.53 -3.00 2.64
C TYR A 63 -1.83 -2.31 1.31
N VAL A 64 -2.66 -2.93 0.46
CA VAL A 64 -3.00 -2.40 -0.87
C VAL A 64 -3.74 -1.07 -0.75
N SER A 65 -4.73 -0.97 0.14
CA SER A 65 -5.49 0.27 0.35
C SER A 65 -4.59 1.41 0.82
N GLN A 66 -3.69 1.14 1.76
CA GLN A 66 -2.73 2.15 2.23
C GLN A 66 -1.74 2.58 1.13
N ILE A 67 -1.19 1.63 0.37
CA ILE A 67 -0.28 1.92 -0.74
C ILE A 67 -0.98 2.75 -1.81
N ALA A 68 -2.20 2.36 -2.22
CA ALA A 68 -2.96 3.10 -3.22
C ALA A 68 -3.25 4.53 -2.76
N THR A 69 -3.58 4.70 -1.47
CA THR A 69 -3.78 6.01 -0.86
C THR A 69 -2.52 6.86 -0.93
N LEU A 70 -1.36 6.31 -0.58
CA LEU A 70 -0.07 6.99 -0.73
C LEU A 70 0.20 7.39 -2.19
N VAL A 71 -0.07 6.51 -3.15
CA VAL A 71 0.10 6.85 -4.57
C VAL A 71 -0.78 8.04 -4.95
N TRP A 72 -2.05 8.05 -4.55
CA TRP A 72 -2.94 9.17 -4.85
C TRP A 72 -2.52 10.48 -4.16
N CYS A 73 -2.00 10.41 -2.94
CA CYS A 73 -1.46 11.57 -2.22
C CYS A 73 -0.25 12.19 -2.96
N TYR A 74 0.68 11.37 -3.44
CA TYR A 74 1.96 11.83 -4.01
C TYR A 74 1.86 12.10 -5.52
N MET A 75 0.96 11.43 -6.23
CA MET A 75 0.70 11.68 -7.66
C MET A 75 -0.53 12.59 -7.83
N SER A 76 -0.43 13.78 -7.24
CA SER A 76 -1.52 14.77 -7.17
C SER A 76 -2.21 14.99 -8.52
N GLY A 77 -3.55 15.04 -8.51
CA GLY A 77 -4.38 15.30 -9.68
C GLY A 77 -4.83 14.08 -10.49
N VAL A 78 -4.41 12.87 -10.11
CA VAL A 78 -4.67 11.67 -10.90
C VAL A 78 -5.50 10.64 -10.12
N ARG A 79 -6.80 10.54 -10.43
CA ARG A 79 -7.74 9.52 -9.89
C ARG A 79 -7.61 8.16 -10.58
N ASN A 80 -6.45 7.87 -11.17
CA ASN A 80 -6.29 6.66 -11.96
C ASN A 80 -6.35 5.43 -11.07
N PRO A 81 -6.88 4.31 -11.59
CA PRO A 81 -6.73 3.01 -10.96
C PRO A 81 -5.26 2.73 -10.65
N VAL A 82 -4.99 2.30 -9.42
CA VAL A 82 -3.64 1.93 -8.97
C VAL A 82 -3.58 0.41 -8.91
N VAL A 83 -2.74 -0.19 -9.74
CA VAL A 83 -2.41 -1.61 -9.65
C VAL A 83 -1.24 -1.79 -8.69
N VAL A 84 -1.46 -2.55 -7.63
CA VAL A 84 -0.49 -2.93 -6.60
C VAL A 84 -0.19 -4.42 -6.72
N GLY A 85 1.07 -4.77 -6.98
CA GLY A 85 1.56 -6.13 -6.78
C GLY A 85 2.20 -6.26 -5.41
N LEU A 86 1.70 -7.19 -4.60
CA LEU A 86 2.13 -7.39 -3.22
C LEU A 86 2.55 -8.85 -3.00
N ALA A 87 3.81 -9.05 -2.66
CA ALA A 87 4.33 -10.33 -2.21
C ALA A 87 4.98 -10.20 -0.83
N LEU A 88 4.21 -10.52 0.21
CA LEU A 88 4.70 -10.60 1.58
C LEU A 88 4.87 -12.06 1.99
N LYS A 89 5.95 -12.37 2.70
CA LYS A 89 6.15 -13.71 3.26
C LYS A 89 5.12 -13.96 4.37
N ARG A 90 4.29 -15.00 4.20
CA ARG A 90 3.42 -15.50 5.27
C ARG A 90 4.30 -15.95 6.44
N ARG A 91 4.00 -15.47 7.65
CA ARG A 91 4.63 -16.01 8.85
C ARG A 91 3.81 -17.17 9.43
N PRO A 92 4.47 -18.12 10.12
CA PRO A 92 3.74 -19.10 10.90
C PRO A 92 2.91 -18.39 11.98
N ALA A 93 1.79 -19.01 12.35
CA ALA A 93 0.82 -18.45 13.30
C ALA A 93 1.53 -17.94 14.58
N PRO A 94 1.03 -16.86 15.20
CA PRO A 94 1.64 -16.32 16.40
C PRO A 94 1.65 -17.39 17.50
N GLU A 95 2.81 -17.62 18.10
CA GLU A 95 2.86 -18.21 19.44
C GLU A 95 2.12 -17.24 20.40
N ILE A 96 1.42 -17.78 21.39
CA ILE A 96 0.32 -17.15 22.16
C ILE A 96 0.78 -15.94 23.01
N ASP A 97 2.07 -15.68 23.05
CA ASP A 97 2.71 -14.54 23.63
C ASP A 97 2.53 -13.31 22.72
N GLY A 98 1.66 -12.37 23.12
CA GLY A 98 1.24 -11.15 22.41
C GLY A 98 2.32 -10.16 21.95
N SER A 99 3.57 -10.61 21.79
CA SER A 99 4.68 -9.92 21.12
C SER A 99 4.52 -9.83 19.60
N GLY A 100 3.61 -10.60 18.99
CA GLY A 100 3.41 -10.61 17.53
C GLY A 100 2.91 -9.28 16.94
N ASP A 101 1.96 -8.62 17.61
CA ASP A 101 1.25 -7.42 17.11
C ASP A 101 2.16 -6.20 16.92
N ALA A 102 3.08 -5.97 17.86
CA ALA A 102 4.03 -4.86 17.78
C ALA A 102 4.97 -5.01 16.57
N ASP A 103 5.34 -6.23 16.24
CA ASP A 103 6.22 -6.53 15.12
C ASP A 103 5.46 -6.43 13.77
N TYR A 104 4.16 -6.75 13.72
CA TYR A 104 3.34 -6.51 12.53
C TYR A 104 3.20 -5.01 12.23
N ARG A 105 2.90 -4.20 13.24
CA ARG A 105 2.77 -2.75 13.08
C ARG A 105 4.09 -2.12 12.65
N THR A 106 5.21 -2.56 13.23
CA THR A 106 6.55 -2.09 12.85
C THR A 106 6.84 -2.38 11.37
N LYS A 107 6.61 -3.62 10.92
CA LYS A 107 6.83 -4.02 9.52
C LYS A 107 5.92 -3.31 8.53
N PHE A 108 4.68 -3.10 8.92
CA PHE A 108 3.73 -2.31 8.13
C PHE A 108 4.26 -0.89 7.94
N ILE A 109 4.65 -0.21 9.03
CA ILE A 109 5.19 1.14 8.99
C ILE A 109 6.47 1.18 8.15
N GLU A 110 7.42 0.27 8.37
CA GLU A 110 8.65 0.16 7.58
C GLU A 110 8.37 -0.01 6.08
N THR A 111 7.40 -0.87 5.74
CA THR A 111 6.98 -1.06 4.34
C THR A 111 6.43 0.24 3.75
N MET A 112 5.59 0.97 4.50
CA MET A 112 5.04 2.24 4.03
C MET A 112 6.11 3.33 3.92
N CYS A 113 7.08 3.38 4.83
CA CYS A 113 8.23 4.27 4.71
C CYS A 113 9.02 4.00 3.42
N LEU A 114 9.31 2.73 3.10
CA LEU A 114 9.98 2.36 1.85
C LEU A 114 9.16 2.78 0.61
N VAL A 115 7.84 2.63 0.65
CA VAL A 115 6.95 3.06 -0.43
C VAL A 115 6.98 4.58 -0.59
N VAL A 116 6.93 5.33 0.52
CA VAL A 116 7.03 6.79 0.53
C VAL A 116 8.36 7.25 -0.05
N ASP A 117 9.48 6.67 0.40
CA ASP A 117 10.81 7.01 -0.11
C ASP A 117 10.90 6.79 -1.63
N GLY A 118 10.34 5.68 -2.12
CA GLY A 118 10.25 5.39 -3.55
C GLY A 118 9.40 6.41 -4.31
N LEU A 119 8.25 6.81 -3.75
CA LEU A 119 7.38 7.84 -4.35
C LEU A 119 8.07 9.21 -4.41
N VAL A 120 8.77 9.61 -3.35
CA VAL A 120 9.53 10.88 -3.30
C VAL A 120 10.65 10.89 -4.35
N GLN A 121 11.36 9.79 -4.53
CA GLN A 121 12.39 9.67 -5.58
C GLN A 121 11.81 9.81 -6.99
N LEU A 122 10.59 9.32 -7.23
CA LEU A 122 9.89 9.45 -8.50
C LEU A 122 9.41 10.89 -8.76
N GLU A 123 8.91 11.60 -7.74
CA GLU A 123 8.58 13.04 -7.86
C GLU A 123 9.81 13.87 -8.24
N GLY A 124 10.95 13.63 -7.57
CA GLY A 124 12.20 14.33 -7.84
C GLY A 124 12.73 14.09 -9.25
N SER A 125 12.63 12.85 -9.75
CA SER A 125 13.08 12.48 -11.10
C SER A 125 12.27 13.14 -12.22
N GLN A 126 11.00 13.47 -11.98
CA GLN A 126 10.16 14.15 -12.98
C GLN A 126 10.45 15.66 -13.09
N THR A 127 11.06 16.27 -12.06
CA THR A 127 11.35 17.72 -12.06
C THR A 127 12.66 18.07 -12.80
N THR A 128 13.60 17.14 -12.95
CA THR A 128 14.90 17.39 -13.61
C THR A 128 14.85 17.27 -15.14
N ALA A 129 13.71 16.91 -15.72
CA ALA A 129 13.55 16.70 -17.17
C ALA A 129 12.89 17.88 -17.92
N MET A 130 12.90 19.09 -17.33
CA MET A 130 12.39 20.33 -17.94
C MET A 130 13.47 21.38 -18.14
#